data_AF-A0A2P8K6U5-F1
#
_entry.id   AF-A0A2P8K6U5-F1
#
_cell.length_a   1.000
_cell.length_b   1.000
_cell.length_c   1.000
_cell.angle_alpha   90.00
_cell.angle_beta   90.00
_cell.angle_gamma   90.00
#
_symmetry.space_group_name_H-M   'P 1'
#
loop_
_entity.id
_entity.type
_entity.pdbx_description
1 polymer ?
#
loop_
_entity_poly.entity_id
_entity_poly.type
_entity_poly.pdbx_seq_one_letter_code
_entity_poly.pdbx_strand_id
1 'polypeptide(L)' 'MSIIKSYAAKEAGADLSLWEYDAGELQPEDVEVEVEYCGICHSD' A
#
# COMPACT_ATOMS: atom_id res chain seq x y z
N MET A 1 1.82 -8.98 13.03
CA MET A 1 2.76 -8.38 12.06
C MET A 1 2.29 -8.81 10.69
N SER A 2 1.59 -7.92 9.98
CA SER A 2 1.19 -8.13 8.58
C SER A 2 2.06 -7.19 7.73
N ILE A 3 3.29 -7.62 7.43
CA ILE A 3 4.22 -6.82 6.64
C ILE A 3 3.78 -6.82 5.18
N ILE A 4 3.42 -5.65 4.65
CA ILE A 4 2.98 -5.48 3.27
C ILE A 4 4.07 -4.80 2.45
N LYS A 5 4.42 -5.42 1.32
CA LYS A 5 5.32 -4.83 0.33
C LYS A 5 4.52 -3.93 -0.61
N SER A 6 5.01 -2.71 -0.79
CA SER A 6 4.32 -1.63 -1.51
C SER A 6 5.30 -0.71 -2.23
N TYR A 7 4.74 0.29 -2.91
CA TYR A 7 5.45 1.45 -3.43
C TYR A 7 4.87 2.71 -2.77
N ALA A 8 5.73 3.62 -2.30
CA ALA A 8 5.30 4.83 -1.60
C ALA A 8 6.10 6.07 -2.01
N ALA A 9 5.42 7.22 -2.08
CA ALA A 9 6.02 8.55 -2.11
C ALA A 9 6.19 9.05 -0.67
N LYS A 10 7.43 9.33 -0.25
CA LYS A 10 7.73 9.74 1.14
C LYS A 10 7.54 11.24 1.39
N GLU A 11 7.38 12.00 0.33
CA GLU A 11 7.13 13.44 0.32
C GLU A 11 6.32 13.82 -0.93
N ALA A 12 5.70 15.00 -0.92
CA ALA A 12 4.88 15.46 -2.02
C ALA A 12 5.70 15.63 -3.31
N GLY A 13 5.27 14.95 -4.38
CA GLY A 13 5.92 15.00 -5.69
C GLY A 13 7.19 14.14 -5.85
N ALA A 14 7.55 13.33 -4.84
CA ALA A 14 8.66 12.39 -4.97
C ALA A 14 8.30 11.16 -5.81
N ASP A 15 9.33 10.55 -6.40
CA ASP A 15 9.21 9.25 -7.05
C ASP A 15 8.78 8.16 -6.07
N LEU A 16 7.97 7.21 -6.57
CA LEU A 16 7.62 6.02 -5.82
C LEU A 16 8.83 5.10 -5.64
N SER A 17 9.02 4.61 -4.42
CA SER A 17 10.08 3.65 -4.09
C SER A 17 9.53 2.48 -3.29
N LEU A 18 10.22 1.34 -3.36
CA LEU A 18 9.84 0.15 -2.59
C LEU A 18 9.80 0.48 -1.10
N TRP A 19 8.72 0.03 -0.46
CA TRP A 19 8.51 0.22 0.96
C TRP A 19 7.78 -0.97 1.56
N GLU A 20 8.16 -1.33 2.78
CA GLU A 20 7.51 -2.35 3.58
C GLU A 20 6.99 -1.70 4.87
N TYR A 21 5.75 -2.00 5.23
CA TYR A 21 5.12 -1.50 6.44
C TYR A 21 4.30 -2.57 7.14
N ASP A 22 4.16 -2.46 8.47
CA ASP A 22 3.27 -3.33 9.24
C ASP A 22 1.86 -2.75 9.19
N ALA A 23 0.94 -3.46 8.54
CA ALA A 23 -0.47 -3.07 8.44
C ALA A 23 -1.24 -3.28 9.75
N GLY A 24 -0.63 -3.93 10.75
CA GLY A 24 -1.28 -4.26 12.01
C GLY A 24 -2.14 -5.52 11.93
N GLU A 25 -3.06 -5.66 12.88
CA GLU A 25 -4.01 -6.78 12.90
C GLU A 25 -5.29 -6.44 12.14
N LEU A 26 -5.78 -7.39 11.35
CA LEU A 26 -7.05 -7.28 10.64
C LEU A 26 -8.20 -7.18 11.65
N GLN A 27 -8.98 -6.08 11.60
CA GLN A 27 -10.11 -5.89 12.52
C GLN A 27 -11.34 -6.69 12.06
N PRO A 28 -12.36 -6.88 12.92
CA PRO A 28 -13.49 -7.76 12.60
C PRO A 28 -14.29 -7.44 11.34
N GLU A 29 -14.25 -6.19 10.86
CA GLU A 29 -14.95 -5.76 9.65
C GLU A 29 -14.01 -5.40 8.49
N ASP A 30 -12.69 -5.57 8.67
CA ASP A 30 -11.72 -5.34 7.61
C ASP A 30 -11.59 -6.58 6.71
N VAL A 31 -11.14 -6.36 5.48
CA VAL A 31 -10.75 -7.42 4.55
C VAL A 31 -9.34 -7.17 4.02
N GLU A 32 -8.57 -8.24 3.89
CA GLU A 32 -7.28 -8.21 3.20
C GLU A 32 -7.46 -8.79 1.79
N VAL A 33 -6.98 -8.08 0.78
CA VAL A 33 -7.13 -8.45 -0.62
C VAL A 33 -5.76 -8.52 -1.27
N GLU A 34 -5.45 -9.65 -1.89
CA GLU A 34 -4.26 -9.79 -2.72
C GLU A 34 -4.47 -9.05 -4.06
N VAL A 35 -3.64 -8.04 -4.31
CA VAL A 35 -3.76 -7.19 -5.50
C VAL A 35 -3.09 -7.88 -6.69
N GLU A 36 -3.88 -8.29 -7.69
CA GLU A 36 -3.35 -8.78 -8.96
C GLU A 36 -3.01 -7.62 -9.91
N TYR A 37 -3.87 -6.60 -9.97
CA TYR A 37 -3.71 -5.43 -10.85
C TYR A 37 -4.28 -4.17 -10.18
N CYS A 38 -3.59 -3.04 -10.36
CA CYS A 38 -4.05 -1.71 -9.94
C CYS A 38 -3.80 -0.72 -11.08
N GLY A 39 -4.83 0.03 -11.46
CA GLY A 39 -4.72 1.08 -12.48
C GLY A 39 -4.06 2.34 -11.91
N ILE A 40 -3.40 3.11 -12.78
CA ILE A 40 -2.86 4.43 -12.44
C ILE A 40 -3.65 5.49 -13.20
N CYS A 41 -3.97 6.59 -12.53
CA CYS A 41 -4.77 7.70 -13.03
C CYS A 41 -4.22 9.06 -12.55
N HIS A 42 -4.91 10.15 -12.89
CA HIS A 42 -4.46 11.51 -12.58
C HIS A 42 -4.76 11.95 -11.14
N SER A 43 -5.55 11.17 -10.39
CA SER A 43 -5.84 11.48 -8.98
C SER A 43 -4.89 10.82 -8.00
N ASP A 44 -4.05 9.88 -8.48
CA ASP A 44 -3.01 9.23 -7.67
C ASP A 44 -1.86 10.19 -7.32
#